data_AF-B7CAE2-F1
#
_entry.id   AF-B7CAE2-F1
#
_cell.length_a   1.000
_cell.length_b   1.000
_cell.length_c   1.000
_cell.angle_alpha   90.00
_cell.angle_beta   90.00
_cell.angle_gamma   90.00
#
_symmetry.space_group_name_H-M   'P 1'
#
loop_
_entity.id
_entity.type
_entity.pdbx_description
1 polymer ?
#
loop_
_entity_poly.entity_id
_entity_poly.type
_entity_poly.pdbx_seq_one_letter_code
_entity_poly.pdbx_strand_id
1 'polypeptide(L)'
;MDTDIEKAVAYLHDVLEDTNVTMDELRKMFPNEIVDGVLTLTHRKDESYFEYISRVSTSKLAKKVKAADLLHNLDITRIKEPKKTDYERL
;
A
#
# COMPACT_ATOMS: atom_id res chain seq x y z
N MET A 1 9.36 -7.80 5.38
CA MET A 1 9.09 -8.37 4.05
C MET A 1 10.16 -9.39 3.78
N ASP A 2 9.73 -10.60 3.43
CA ASP A 2 10.58 -11.79 3.47
C ASP A 2 10.94 -12.27 2.06
N THR A 3 10.09 -11.94 1.06
CA THR A 3 10.32 -12.27 -0.35
C THR A 3 10.50 -11.01 -1.20
N ASP A 4 11.08 -11.16 -2.38
CA ASP A 4 11.25 -10.03 -3.31
C ASP A 4 9.92 -9.54 -3.88
N ILE A 5 8.93 -10.43 -4.02
CA ILE A 5 7.55 -10.06 -4.37
C ILE A 5 6.94 -9.19 -3.27
N GLU A 6 7.06 -9.59 -2.00
CA GLU A 6 6.56 -8.80 -0.87
C GLU A 6 7.21 -7.42 -0.80
N LYS A 7 8.53 -7.33 -1.02
CA LYS A 7 9.25 -6.06 -1.04
C LYS A 7 8.81 -5.19 -2.22
N ALA A 8 8.72 -5.76 -3.42
CA ALA A 8 8.33 -5.01 -4.61
C ALA A 8 6.91 -4.44 -4.47
N VAL A 9 5.95 -5.24 -3.99
CA VAL A 9 4.59 -4.75 -3.72
C VAL A 9 4.61 -3.67 -2.64
N ALA A 10 5.40 -3.82 -1.57
CA ALA A 10 5.53 -2.78 -0.56
C ALA A 10 6.13 -1.47 -1.11
N TYR A 11 7.09 -1.51 -2.03
CA TYR A 11 7.62 -0.29 -2.66
C TYR A 11 6.63 0.38 -3.62
N LEU A 12 5.75 -0.40 -4.25
CA LEU A 12 4.84 0.08 -5.29
C LEU A 12 3.41 0.35 -4.80
N HIS A 13 3.10 0.11 -3.52
CA HIS A 13 1.71 0.05 -3.04
C HIS A 13 0.86 1.30 -3.35
N ASP A 14 1.47 2.49 -3.32
CA ASP A 14 0.78 3.76 -3.58
C ASP A 14 0.94 4.27 -5.03
N VAL A 15 1.66 3.55 -5.90
CA VAL A 15 2.03 4.08 -7.22
C VAL A 15 0.81 4.42 -8.10
N LEU A 16 -0.27 3.65 -7.96
CA LEU A 16 -1.52 3.87 -8.71
C LEU A 16 -2.40 4.98 -8.10
N GLU A 17 -2.13 5.39 -6.85
CA GLU A 17 -2.87 6.46 -6.16
C GLU A 17 -2.16 7.81 -6.30
N ASP A 18 -0.84 7.81 -6.16
CA ASP A 18 -0.02 9.01 -6.03
C ASP A 18 0.60 9.49 -7.34
N THR A 19 0.47 8.71 -8.43
CA THR A 19 1.08 9.03 -9.72
C THR A 19 0.11 8.83 -10.89
N ASN A 20 0.53 9.22 -12.09
CA ASN A 20 -0.22 9.01 -13.33
C ASN A 20 0.05 7.63 -13.97
N VAL A 21 0.84 6.76 -13.32
CA VAL A 21 1.13 5.42 -13.83
C VAL A 21 -0.16 4.61 -13.90
N THR A 22 -0.36 3.93 -15.02
CA THR A 22 -1.51 3.05 -15.24
C THR A 22 -1.20 1.60 -14.89
N MET A 23 -2.24 0.81 -14.59
CA MET A 23 -2.09 -0.65 -14.41
C MET A 23 -1.43 -1.30 -15.64
N ASP A 24 -1.79 -0.87 -16.84
CA ASP A 24 -1.24 -1.43 -18.09
C ASP A 24 0.26 -1.13 -18.27
N GLU A 25 0.73 0.03 -17.80
CA GLU A 25 2.17 0.33 -17.75
C GLU A 25 2.88 -0.54 -16.71
N LEU A 26 2.30 -0.73 -15.52
CA LEU A 26 2.88 -1.62 -14.50
C LEU A 26 3.00 -3.06 -15.01
N ARG A 27 1.98 -3.59 -15.70
CA ARG A 27 2.01 -4.97 -16.27
C ARG A 27 3.07 -5.15 -17.36
N LYS A 28 3.55 -4.07 -17.99
CA LYS A 28 4.69 -4.13 -18.92
C LYS A 28 6.03 -4.19 -18.22
N MET A 29 6.10 -3.70 -16.98
CA MET A 29 7.35 -3.55 -16.21
C MET A 29 7.54 -4.65 -15.16
N PHE A 30 6.46 -5.19 -14.61
CA PHE A 30 6.49 -6.13 -13.50
C PHE A 30 5.63 -7.37 -13.78
N PRO A 31 6.01 -8.54 -13.22
CA PRO A 31 5.16 -9.73 -13.21
C PRO A 31 3.75 -9.46 -12.69
N ASN A 32 2.76 -10.16 -13.25
CA ASN A 32 1.34 -10.00 -12.87
C ASN A 32 1.11 -10.18 -11.37
N GLU A 33 1.82 -11.09 -10.70
CA GLU A 33 1.69 -11.31 -9.26
C GLU A 33 2.00 -10.04 -8.43
N ILE A 34 2.99 -9.24 -8.84
CA ILE A 34 3.32 -7.97 -8.18
C ILE A 34 2.22 -6.95 -8.46
N VAL A 35 1.80 -6.83 -9.73
CA VAL A 35 0.78 -5.85 -10.12
C VAL A 35 -0.57 -6.15 -9.47
N ASP A 36 -0.95 -7.42 -9.35
CA ASP A 36 -2.18 -7.85 -8.69
C ASP A 36 -2.12 -7.55 -7.18
N GLY A 37 -0.94 -7.66 -6.56
CA GLY A 37 -0.69 -7.23 -5.19
C GLY A 37 -0.88 -5.72 -5.00
N VAL A 38 -0.30 -4.91 -5.88
CA VAL A 38 -0.45 -3.44 -5.88
C VAL A 38 -1.92 -3.07 -6.09
N LEU A 39 -2.59 -3.65 -7.09
CA LEU A 39 -4.00 -3.39 -7.36
C LEU A 39 -4.91 -3.77 -6.19
N THR A 40 -4.53 -4.82 -5.43
CA THR A 40 -5.24 -5.18 -4.21
C THR A 40 -5.09 -4.10 -3.14
N LEU A 41 -3.93 -3.45 -3.05
CA LEU A 41 -3.64 -2.38 -2.09
C LEU A 41 -4.14 -1.00 -2.51
N THR A 42 -4.49 -0.80 -3.78
CA THR A 42 -5.06 0.45 -4.27
C THR A 42 -6.52 0.60 -3.86
N HIS A 43 -6.86 1.70 -3.19
CA HIS A 43 -8.21 2.13 -2.85
C HIS A 43 -8.90 2.71 -4.09
N ARG A 44 -10.00 2.07 -4.49
CA ARG A 44 -10.78 2.48 -5.65
C ARG A 44 -11.67 3.66 -5.31
N LYS A 45 -11.86 4.56 -6.28
CA LYS A 45 -12.67 5.78 -6.08
C LYS A 45 -14.16 5.48 -5.82
N ASP A 46 -14.62 4.31 -6.24
CA ASP A 46 -16.01 3.85 -6.15
C ASP A 46 -16.26 2.87 -4.98
N GLU A 47 -15.26 2.57 -4.14
CA GLU A 47 -15.43 1.70 -2.98
C GLU A 47 -15.29 2.47 -1.65
N SER A 48 -16.08 2.08 -0.65
CA SER A 48 -15.91 2.62 0.70
C SER A 48 -14.63 2.11 1.35
N TYR A 49 -14.12 2.83 2.35
CA TYR A 49 -12.94 2.40 3.08
C TYR A 49 -13.12 1.02 3.74
N PHE A 50 -14.33 0.70 4.22
CA PHE A 50 -14.62 -0.62 4.80
C PHE A 50 -14.55 -1.74 3.75
N GLU A 51 -15.11 -1.51 2.56
CA GLU A 51 -15.03 -2.47 1.45
C GLU A 51 -13.58 -2.67 1.00
N TYR A 52 -12.80 -1.59 0.91
CA TYR A 52 -11.36 -1.63 0.64
C TYR A 52 -10.61 -2.51 1.65
N ILE A 53 -10.77 -2.25 2.96
CA ILE A 53 -10.08 -3.03 4.00
C ILE A 53 -10.55 -4.49 4.01
N SER A 54 -11.84 -4.73 3.81
CA SER A 54 -12.40 -6.08 3.66
C SER A 54 -11.72 -6.83 2.51
N ARG A 55 -11.63 -6.21 1.33
CA ARG A 55 -10.95 -6.76 0.14
C ARG A 55 -9.47 -7.03 0.39
N VAL A 56 -8.73 -6.06 0.92
CA VAL A 56 -7.29 -6.20 1.27
C VAL A 56 -7.08 -7.37 2.23
N SER A 57 -7.98 -7.55 3.21
CA SER A 57 -7.85 -8.60 4.23
C SER A 57 -7.91 -10.03 3.67
N THR A 58 -8.47 -10.22 2.48
CA THR A 58 -8.55 -11.52 1.80
C THR A 58 -7.22 -11.98 1.18
N SER A 59 -6.27 -11.06 0.96
CA SER A 59 -4.95 -11.37 0.41
C SER A 59 -3.90 -11.36 1.52
N LYS A 60 -3.23 -12.51 1.72
CA LYS A 60 -2.15 -12.62 2.73
C LYS A 60 -1.02 -11.63 2.47
N LEU A 61 -0.66 -11.43 1.20
CA LEU A 61 0.36 -10.50 0.76
C LEU A 61 -0.06 -9.05 1.03
N ALA A 62 -1.24 -8.64 0.55
CA ALA A 62 -1.72 -7.27 0.72
C ALA A 62 -1.94 -6.94 2.19
N LYS A 63 -2.51 -7.86 2.98
CA LYS A 63 -2.67 -7.68 4.43
C LYS A 63 -1.34 -7.43 5.14
N LYS A 64 -0.29 -8.17 4.78
CA LYS A 64 1.05 -8.00 5.37
C LYS A 64 1.66 -6.64 5.00
N VAL A 65 1.56 -6.25 3.73
CA VAL A 65 2.03 -4.96 3.25
C VAL A 65 1.27 -3.81 3.90
N LYS A 66 -0.07 -3.88 3.96
CA LYS A 66 -0.89 -2.84 4.57
C LYS A 66 -0.63 -2.69 6.07
N ALA A 67 -0.42 -3.79 6.78
CA ALA A 67 -0.04 -3.73 8.19
C ALA A 67 1.32 -3.04 8.39
N ALA A 68 2.31 -3.34 7.53
CA ALA A 68 3.62 -2.70 7.59
C ALA A 68 3.55 -1.21 7.24
N ASP A 69 2.77 -0.83 6.22
CA ASP A 69 2.47 0.56 5.85
C ASP A 69 1.85 1.32 7.03
N LEU A 70 0.80 0.76 7.66
CA LEU A 70 0.17 1.37 8.83
C LEU A 70 1.16 1.56 10.00
N LEU A 71 1.96 0.54 10.32
CA LEU A 71 2.98 0.64 11.37
C LEU A 71 4.03 1.70 11.04
N HIS A 72 4.49 1.77 9.79
CA HIS A 72 5.40 2.81 9.34
C HIS A 72 4.76 4.19 9.41
N ASN A 73 3.46 4.32 9.10
CA ASN A 73 2.75 5.58 9.16
C ASN A 73 2.55 6.12 10.58
N LEU A 74 2.41 5.20 11.54
CA LEU A 74 2.33 5.49 12.98
C LEU A 74 3.70 5.77 13.62
N ASP A 75 4.80 5.42 12.96
CA ASP A 75 6.14 5.69 13.50
C ASP A 75 6.45 7.19 13.43
N ILE A 76 6.31 7.88 14.56
CA ILE A 76 6.58 9.32 14.66
C ILE A 76 8.07 9.65 14.53
N THR A 77 8.97 8.69 14.79
CA THR A 77 10.42 8.91 14.76
C THR A 77 10.95 9.13 13.34
N ARG A 78 10.17 8.75 12.32
CA ARG A 78 10.48 9.03 10.91
C ARG A 78 10.31 10.51 10.54
N ILE A 79 9.56 11.28 11.33
CA ILE A 79 9.24 12.67 11.02
C ILE A 79 10.27 13.56 11.71
N LYS A 80 11.07 14.29 10.91
CA LYS A 80 12.14 15.16 11.43
C LYS A 80 11.61 16.28 12.34
N GLU A 81 10.44 16.82 12.02
CA GLU A 81 9.78 17.91 12.74
C GLU A 81 8.27 17.61 12.88
N PRO A 82 7.88 16.71 13.79
CA PRO A 82 6.49 16.25 13.91
C PRO A 82 5.57 17.38 14.40
N LYS A 83 4.39 17.46 13.79
CA LYS A 83 3.34 18.42 14.15
C LYS A 83 2.34 17.77 15.09
N LYS A 84 1.48 18.60 15.71
CA LYS A 84 0.42 18.12 16.60
C LYS A 84 -0.45 17.02 15.96
N THR A 85 -0.76 17.14 14.67
CA THR A 85 -1.53 16.14 13.90
C THR A 85 -0.85 14.79 13.76
N ASP A 86 0.48 14.72 13.88
CA ASP A 86 1.22 13.45 13.80
C ASP A 86 1.16 12.71 15.13
N TYR A 87 1.18 13.44 16.26
CA TYR A 87 0.95 12.87 17.60
C TYR A 87 -0.48 12.40 17.82
N GLU A 88 -1.47 13.05 17.19
CA GLU A 88 -2.89 12.66 17.26
C GLU A 88 -3.17 11.29 16.61
N ARG A 89 -2.22 10.74 15.85
CA ARG A 89 -2.33 9.44 15.18
C ARG A 89 -1.77 8.27 16.01
N LEU A 90 -1.03 8.54 17.10
CA LEU A 90 -0.50 7.52 18.03
C LEU A 90 -1.58 7.00 18.99
#